data_AF-A0A1X3A0A2-F1
#
_entry.id   AF-A0A1X3A0A2-F1
#
_cell.length_a   1.000
_cell.length_b   1.000
_cell.length_c   1.000
_cell.angle_alpha   90.00
_cell.angle_beta   90.00
_cell.angle_gamma   90.00
#
_symmetry.space_group_name_H-M   'P 1'
#
loop_
_entity.id
_entity.type
_entity.pdbx_description
1 polymer ?
#
loop_
_entity_poly.entity_id
_entity_poly.type
_entity_poly.pdbx_seq_one_letter_code
_entity_poly.pdbx_strand_id
1 'polypeptide(L)'
;MAETQQTMTEFTYATGETGIVGDRFSPSVVLFWLRTSVAASSMRVIYKSPNTLLGVIPLGSSTQTIPLRNIASVDTNTKFNPGSFVWGVVFFVAGLACLSDSAAVGILLILLAAANLANTMSA
;
A
#
# COMPACT_ATOMS: atom_id res chain seq x y z
N MET A 1 -22.31 5.61 16.84
CA MET A 1 -21.69 5.39 15.52
C MET A 1 -21.80 3.90 15.23
N ALA A 2 -22.60 3.51 14.24
CA ALA A 2 -22.75 2.12 13.86
C ALA A 2 -21.62 1.76 12.89
N GLU A 3 -20.60 1.06 13.39
CA GLU A 3 -19.51 0.53 12.57
C GLU A 3 -20.10 -0.54 11.66
N THR A 4 -20.23 -0.22 10.37
CA THR A 4 -20.80 -1.13 9.39
C THR A 4 -19.76 -2.22 9.14
N GLN A 5 -19.88 -3.36 9.84
CA GLN A 5 -19.03 -4.52 9.64
C GLN A 5 -19.18 -5.02 8.20
N GLN A 6 -18.25 -4.61 7.33
CA GLN A 6 -18.22 -5.08 5.95
C GLN A 6 -17.57 -6.47 5.94
N THR A 7 -18.37 -7.51 5.80
CA THR A 7 -17.88 -8.85 5.50
C THR A 7 -17.12 -8.79 4.17
N MET A 8 -15.80 -8.80 4.23
CA MET A 8 -14.96 -8.74 3.03
C MET A 8 -15.09 -10.03 2.21
N THR A 9 -15.68 -9.93 1.01
CA THR A 9 -15.78 -11.02 0.03
C THR A 9 -14.45 -11.41 -0.62
N GLU A 10 -13.37 -10.67 -0.35
CA GLU A 10 -12.05 -10.92 -0.93
C GLU A 10 -11.26 -12.02 -0.20
N PHE A 11 -11.65 -12.34 1.04
CA PHE A 11 -11.02 -13.40 1.82
C PHE A 11 -11.95 -14.61 1.95
N THR A 12 -11.38 -15.81 1.84
CA THR A 12 -12.10 -17.06 2.06
C THR A 12 -12.01 -17.45 3.53
N TYR A 13 -13.15 -17.52 4.21
CA TYR A 13 -13.26 -17.87 5.62
C TYR A 13 -13.57 -19.36 5.82
N ALA A 14 -13.10 -19.92 6.93
CA ALA A 14 -13.38 -21.29 7.30
C ALA A 14 -14.79 -21.42 7.90
N THR A 15 -15.41 -22.59 7.76
CA THR A 15 -16.72 -22.86 8.38
C THR A 15 -16.63 -22.75 9.90
N GLY A 16 -17.40 -21.83 10.50
CA GLY A 16 -17.38 -21.55 11.94
C GLY A 16 -16.52 -20.36 12.37
N GLU A 17 -15.86 -19.67 11.42
CA GLU A 17 -15.14 -18.42 11.65
C GLU A 17 -16.14 -17.27 11.86
N THR A 18 -16.04 -16.55 12.98
CA THR A 18 -17.04 -15.57 13.46
C THR A 18 -16.41 -14.21 13.75
N GLY A 19 -17.24 -13.16 13.88
CA GLY A 19 -16.74 -11.81 14.21
C GLY A 19 -15.82 -11.23 13.13
N ILE A 20 -16.16 -11.46 11.86
CA ILE A 20 -15.38 -11.00 10.71
C ILE A 20 -15.53 -9.48 10.61
N VAL A 21 -14.44 -8.76 10.81
CA VAL A 21 -14.35 -7.31 10.58
C VAL A 21 -13.24 -7.09 9.57
N GLY A 22 -13.50 -6.33 8.52
CA GLY A 22 -12.45 -5.97 7.59
C GLY A 22 -12.66 -4.59 7.01
N ASP A 23 -11.55 -3.93 6.71
CA ASP A 23 -11.53 -2.63 6.06
C ASP A 23 -10.43 -2.53 4.98
N ARG A 24 -10.70 -1.72 3.96
CA ARG A 24 -9.77 -1.42 2.87
C ARG A 24 -9.28 0.00 3.02
N PHE A 25 -7.98 0.14 3.20
CA PHE A 25 -7.35 1.45 3.27
C PHE A 25 -6.26 1.59 2.22
N SER A 26 -6.00 2.82 1.80
CA SER A 26 -4.83 3.13 0.98
C SER A 26 -3.76 3.74 1.88
N PRO A 27 -2.55 3.15 1.95
CA PRO A 27 -1.46 3.68 2.76
C PRO A 27 -0.98 5.07 2.31
N SER A 28 -1.33 5.49 1.09
CA SER A 28 -0.91 6.77 0.51
C SER A 28 -2.11 7.53 -0.04
N VAL A 29 -2.19 8.82 0.29
CA VAL A 29 -3.23 9.73 -0.23
C VAL A 29 -3.10 9.90 -1.75
N VAL A 30 -1.88 9.89 -2.26
CA VAL A 30 -1.60 10.08 -3.70
C VAL A 30 -1.92 8.81 -4.47
N LEU A 31 -1.59 7.64 -3.92
CA LEU A 31 -1.77 6.34 -4.57
C LEU A 31 -3.06 5.67 -4.10
N PHE A 32 -4.14 6.43 -4.03
CA PHE A 32 -5.43 6.00 -3.47
C PHE A 32 -6.02 4.74 -4.14
N TRP A 33 -5.56 4.41 -5.36
CA TRP A 33 -5.96 3.21 -6.09
C TRP A 33 -5.22 1.95 -5.63
N LEU A 34 -4.05 2.08 -4.99
CA LEU A 34 -3.37 0.99 -4.31
C LEU A 34 -4.02 0.80 -2.94
N ARG A 35 -4.94 -0.16 -2.88
CA ARG A 35 -5.69 -0.50 -1.67
C ARG A 35 -5.13 -1.74 -1.00
N THR A 36 -4.85 -1.62 0.29
CA THR A 36 -4.54 -2.73 1.17
C THR A 36 -5.83 -3.18 1.85
N SER A 37 -6.11 -4.47 1.80
CA SER A 37 -7.27 -5.07 2.47
C SER A 37 -6.80 -5.74 3.75
N VAL A 38 -7.43 -5.45 4.89
CA VAL A 38 -7.16 -6.13 6.17
C VAL A 38 -8.46 -6.67 6.74
N ALA A 39 -8.49 -7.94 7.11
CA ALA A 39 -9.60 -8.57 7.79
C ALA A 39 -9.12 -9.30 9.06
N ALA A 40 -9.85 -9.13 10.14
CA ALA A 40 -9.69 -9.87 11.38
C ALA A 40 -10.93 -10.74 11.61
N SER A 41 -10.71 -11.94 12.13
CA SER A 41 -11.77 -12.83 12.56
C SER A 41 -11.36 -13.55 13.85
N SER A 42 -12.26 -14.33 14.44
CA SER A 42 -12.06 -15.05 15.70
C SER A 42 -10.87 -16.03 15.72
N MET A 43 -10.29 -16.36 14.56
CA MET A 43 -9.18 -17.31 14.45
C MET A 43 -7.89 -16.71 13.86
N ARG A 44 -7.95 -15.65 13.06
CA ARG A 44 -6.80 -15.11 12.31
C ARG A 44 -6.99 -13.65 11.91
N VAL A 45 -5.86 -12.98 11.67
CA VAL A 45 -5.79 -11.73 10.91
C VAL A 45 -5.21 -12.03 9.53
N ILE A 46 -5.87 -11.54 8.50
CA ILE A 46 -5.46 -11.66 7.11
C ILE A 46 -5.27 -10.26 6.55
N TYR A 47 -4.16 -10.02 5.88
CA TYR A 47 -3.97 -8.79 5.12
C TYR A 47 -3.46 -9.09 3.72
N LYS A 48 -3.84 -8.22 2.78
CA LYS A 48 -3.43 -8.28 1.39
C LYS A 48 -2.98 -6.89 0.96
N SER A 49 -1.70 -6.75 0.67
CA SER A 49 -1.09 -5.51 0.20
C SER A 49 -0.64 -5.66 -1.26
N PRO A 50 -0.89 -4.67 -2.14
CA PRO A 50 -0.35 -4.69 -3.50
C PRO A 50 1.18 -4.55 -3.47
N ASN A 51 1.86 -5.27 -4.36
CA ASN A 51 3.28 -5.09 -4.64
C ASN A 51 3.43 -4.18 -5.85
N THR A 52 4.25 -3.13 -5.74
CA THR A 52 4.27 -2.06 -6.74
C THR A 52 5.65 -1.92 -7.38
N LEU A 53 5.71 -1.97 -8.71
CA LEU A 53 6.88 -1.63 -9.52
C LEU A 53 6.99 -0.11 -9.66
N LEU A 54 8.18 0.41 -9.36
CA LEU A 54 8.48 1.85 -9.36
C LEU A 54 7.49 2.67 -8.51
N GLY A 55 6.85 2.04 -7.52
CA GLY A 55 5.89 2.69 -6.63
C GLY A 55 4.52 3.03 -7.25
N VAL A 56 4.29 2.81 -8.55
CA VAL A 56 3.01 3.21 -9.20
C VAL A 56 2.22 2.01 -9.74
N ILE A 57 2.91 1.02 -10.32
CA ILE A 57 2.29 -0.06 -11.07
C ILE A 57 2.17 -1.32 -10.21
N PRO A 58 0.97 -1.81 -9.89
CA PRO A 58 0.83 -3.06 -9.15
C PRO A 58 1.25 -4.24 -10.03
N LEU A 59 2.24 -5.03 -9.58
CA LEU A 59 2.67 -6.28 -10.23
C LEU A 59 2.04 -7.52 -9.60
N GLY A 60 1.27 -7.36 -8.54
CA GLY A 60 0.64 -8.44 -7.81
C GLY A 60 0.27 -7.99 -6.40
N SER A 61 0.01 -8.94 -5.52
CA SER A 61 -0.32 -8.69 -4.13
C SER A 61 0.31 -9.73 -3.21
N SER A 62 0.83 -9.31 -2.07
CA SER A 62 1.22 -10.19 -0.99
C SER A 62 0.05 -10.37 -0.04
N THR A 63 -0.41 -11.62 0.13
CA THR A 63 -1.43 -11.98 1.11
C THR A 63 -0.76 -12.76 2.23
N GLN A 64 -0.99 -12.35 3.47
CA GLN A 64 -0.46 -13.02 4.64
C GLN A 64 -1.58 -13.32 5.63
N THR A 65 -1.53 -14.50 6.25
CA THR A 65 -2.50 -14.96 7.23
C THR A 65 -1.78 -15.33 8.51
N ILE A 66 -2.11 -14.64 9.60
CA ILE A 66 -1.50 -14.85 10.92
C ILE A 66 -2.60 -15.32 11.87
N PRO A 67 -2.52 -16.56 12.40
CA PRO A 67 -3.46 -17.04 13.41
C PRO A 67 -3.40 -16.21 14.69
N LEU A 68 -4.55 -15.88 15.29
CA LEU A 68 -4.61 -15.06 16.51
C LEU A 68 -3.83 -15.69 17.67
N ARG A 69 -3.85 -17.03 17.77
CA ARG A 69 -3.11 -17.77 18.81
C ARG A 69 -1.59 -17.52 18.76
N ASN A 70 -1.05 -17.15 17.61
CA ASN A 70 0.38 -16.89 17.42
C ASN A 70 0.75 -15.41 17.60
N ILE A 71 -0.22 -14.51 17.79
CA ILE A 71 0.05 -13.09 17.99
C ILE A 71 0.30 -12.86 19.49
N ALA A 72 1.58 -12.77 19.86
CA ALA A 72 1.98 -12.44 21.23
C ALA A 72 2.10 -10.92 21.47
N SER A 73 2.31 -10.13 20.42
CA SER A 73 2.40 -8.67 20.44
C SER A 73 2.07 -8.10 19.05
N VAL A 74 1.66 -6.83 19.02
CA VAL A 74 1.40 -6.07 17.79
C VAL A 74 2.27 -4.83 17.82
N ASP A 75 3.23 -4.75 16.91
CA ASP A 75 4.11 -3.60 16.74
C ASP A 75 3.72 -2.82 15.48
N THR A 76 3.81 -1.49 15.53
CA THR A 76 3.67 -0.62 14.36
C THR A 76 5.06 -0.11 13.97
N ASN A 77 5.45 -0.34 12.72
CA ASN A 77 6.77 0.06 12.23
C ASN A 77 6.64 0.70 10.85
N THR A 78 7.05 1.97 10.74
CA THR A 78 7.19 2.65 9.45
C THR A 78 8.62 2.47 8.96
N LYS A 79 8.78 1.77 7.83
CA LYS A 79 10.09 1.52 7.22
C LYS A 79 10.34 2.47 6.06
N PHE A 80 11.58 2.91 5.96
CA PHE A 80 12.07 3.71 4.83
C PHE A 80 12.58 2.79 3.70
N ASN A 81 12.05 2.95 2.49
CA ASN A 81 12.52 2.25 1.30
C ASN A 81 13.51 3.13 0.52
N PRO A 82 14.84 2.87 0.63
CA PRO A 82 15.85 3.69 -0.04
C PRO A 82 15.78 3.58 -1.57
N GLY A 83 15.27 2.47 -2.12
CA GLY A 83 15.15 2.30 -3.57
C GLY A 83 14.14 3.29 -4.17
N SER A 84 12.96 3.39 -3.57
CA SER A 84 11.93 4.35 -3.98
C SER A 84 12.39 5.80 -3.80
N PHE A 85 13.16 6.09 -2.75
CA PHE A 85 13.73 7.42 -2.54
C PHE A 85 14.73 7.80 -3.64
N VAL A 86 15.68 6.92 -3.95
CA VAL A 86 16.72 7.18 -4.97
C VAL A 86 16.08 7.42 -6.34
N TRP A 87 15.18 6.54 -6.78
CA TRP A 87 14.48 6.73 -8.05
C TRP A 87 13.62 7.99 -8.07
N GLY A 88 12.98 8.30 -6.95
CA GLY A 88 12.25 9.55 -6.76
C GLY A 88 13.10 10.79 -7.00
N VAL A 89 14.29 10.86 -6.39
CA VAL A 89 15.22 11.98 -6.57
C VAL A 89 15.73 12.05 -8.01
N VAL A 90 16.06 10.91 -8.62
CA VAL A 90 16.52 10.85 -10.03
C VAL A 90 15.46 11.42 -10.97
N PHE A 91 14.20 10.98 -10.84
CA PHE A 91 13.11 11.49 -11.68
C PHE A 91 12.81 12.96 -11.42
N PHE A 92 12.97 13.44 -10.18
CA PHE A 92 12.76 14.85 -9.84
C PHE A 92 13.78 15.75 -10.54
N VAL A 93 15.07 15.40 -10.45
CA VAL A 93 16.15 16.15 -11.10
C VAL A 93 16.01 16.10 -12.62
N ALA A 94 15.75 14.92 -13.19
CA ALA A 94 15.52 14.76 -14.63
C ALA A 94 14.30 15.56 -15.12
N GLY A 95 13.20 15.55 -14.35
CA GLY A 95 11.99 16.29 -14.69
C GLY A 95 12.18 17.81 -14.66
N LEU A 96 12.96 18.32 -13.70
CA LEU A 96 13.29 19.74 -13.62
C LEU A 96 14.20 20.17 -14.78
N ALA A 97 15.15 19.32 -15.18
CA ALA A 97 16.03 19.56 -16.32
C ALA A 97 15.28 19.56 -17.66
N CYS A 98 14.30 18.68 -17.84
CA CYS A 98 13.52 18.59 -19.08
C CYS A 98 12.45 19.69 -19.23
N LEU A 99 12.21 20.50 -18.20
CA LEU A 99 11.15 21.52 -18.22
C LEU A 99 11.42 22.63 -19.26
N SER A 100 12.70 22.92 -19.55
CA SER A 100 13.11 23.90 -20.56
C SER A 100 12.88 23.42 -21.99
N ASP A 101 13.11 22.14 -22.27
CA ASP A 101 13.01 21.56 -23.62
C ASP A 101 11.60 21.08 -23.93
N SER A 102 10.93 20.48 -22.94
CA SER A 102 9.55 20.02 -23.07
C SER A 102 8.87 20.01 -21.70
N ALA A 103 8.08 21.05 -21.45
CA ALA A 103 7.31 21.17 -20.21
C ALA A 103 6.42 19.94 -19.94
N ALA A 104 5.84 19.33 -20.98
CA ALA A 104 5.01 18.14 -20.83
C ALA A 104 5.79 16.93 -20.28
N VAL A 105 6.98 16.66 -20.82
CA VAL A 105 7.84 15.55 -20.35
C VAL A 105 8.37 15.84 -18.95
N GLY A 106 8.77 17.08 -18.68
CA GLY A 106 9.23 17.50 -17.34
C GLY A 106 8.15 17.29 -16.27
N ILE A 107 6.91 17.70 -16.55
CA ILE A 107 5.77 17.50 -15.64
C ILE A 107 5.51 16.01 -15.40
N LEU A 108 5.52 15.17 -16.44
CA LEU A 108 5.32 13.72 -16.28
C LEU A 108 6.38 13.07 -15.39
N LEU A 109 7.65 13.46 -15.55
CA LEU A 109 8.74 12.97 -14.71
C LEU A 109 8.62 13.45 -13.26
N ILE A 110 8.18 14.69 -13.03
CA ILE A 110 7.93 15.21 -11.68
C ILE A 110 6.77 14.47 -11.01
N LEU A 111 5.70 14.12 -11.73
CA LEU A 111 4.61 13.31 -11.19
C LEU A 111 5.08 11.89 -10.84
N LEU A 112 5.92 11.28 -11.68
CA LEU A 112 6.53 9.98 -11.39
C LEU A 112 7.46 10.04 -10.17
N ALA A 113 8.21 11.14 -10.03
CA ALA A 113 9.04 11.40 -8.86
C ALA A 113 8.19 11.50 -7.59
N ALA A 114 7.13 12.30 -7.60
CA ALA A 114 6.21 12.46 -6.48
C ALA A 114 5.60 11.12 -6.05
N ALA A 115 5.23 10.27 -7.01
CA ALA A 115 4.72 8.94 -6.73
C ALA A 115 5.79 8.04 -6.06
N ASN A 116 7.04 8.06 -6.54
CA ASN A 116 8.14 7.29 -5.92
C ASN A 116 8.47 7.79 -4.49
N LEU A 117 8.46 9.11 -4.27
CA LEU A 117 8.65 9.68 -2.93
C LEU A 117 7.49 9.31 -2.00
N ALA A 118 6.26 9.31 -2.47
CA ALA A 118 5.10 8.91 -1.67
C ALA A 118 5.18 7.45 -1.19
N ASN A 119 5.91 6.58 -1.89
CA ASN A 119 6.16 5.18 -1.49
C ASN A 119 7.45 4.98 -0.68
N THR A 120 8.20 6.04 -0.42
CA THR A 120 9.45 5.94 0.33
C THR A 120 9.19 5.54 1.78
N MET A 121 8.01 5.86 2.31
CA MET A 121 7.57 5.37 3.61
C MET A 121 6.55 4.25 3.39
N SER A 122 6.88 3.05 3.86
CA SER A 122 5.92 1.95 3.97
C SER A 122 5.55 1.84 5.44
N ALA A 123 4.28 2.11 5.75
CA ALA A 123 3.68 1.81 7.05
C ALA A 123 3.12 0.38 7.08
#